data_AF-A0A9J6FSU5-F1
#
_entry.id   AF-A0A9J6FSU5-F1
#
_cell.length_a   1.000
_cell.length_b   1.000
_cell.length_c   1.000
_cell.angle_alpha   90.00
_cell.angle_beta   90.00
_cell.angle_gamma   90.00
#
_symmetry.space_group_name_H-M   'P 1'
#
loop_
_entity.id
_entity.type
_entity.pdbx_description
1 polymer ?
#
loop_
_entity_poly.entity_id
_entity_poly.type
_entity_poly.pdbx_seq_one_letter_code
_entity_poly.pdbx_strand_id
1 'polypeptide(L)'
;MCAHLKSRCTALVLDTAPEAQPRAEDNKRRHFLEFDRKIDQRVHQLDAKLSLLSSEIASQSEKLVSLCHSNNNLKEALTEQIATASDQTVHRLDRNEVEIKALVAHDKTIEERVGQLDEKLAQLSLKSDSMGDTLTEICQNHTYLKKALTEQLERASGQTLDRFDRNEAEMRTVVANEKTIKERVGDVDAKLDQLSLESGCQRDRVAEVCQNVNNLKEALIEQFGVACSELKASCTKERESLMTAITSTLASVPCDPKTSQRVVTGYAALKEKALQQGWSDSMSDKVYLLRYALSWGIEFRKEGDGVYLYLCAQLHEGKEDDFLDWPFAKELKLSIIHPKTREERLLRETPDVSGTDRKYYCRPVGGSTGVLCFTKTRVGTSDIESGGYVEGDRLLVRLEVAL
;
A
#
# COMPACT_ATOMS: atom_id res chain seq x y z
N MET A 1 -20.79 -4.53 -2.37
CA MET A 1 -19.56 -4.48 -3.20
C MET A 1 -19.50 -5.76 -4.03
N CYS A 2 -19.58 -5.62 -5.36
CA CYS A 2 -19.83 -6.72 -6.30
C CYS A 2 -18.63 -7.66 -6.51
N ALA A 3 -18.92 -8.95 -6.65
CA ALA A 3 -18.01 -10.09 -6.72
C ALA A 3 -17.35 -10.32 -8.11
N HIS A 4 -17.07 -9.26 -8.88
CA HIS A 4 -16.57 -9.38 -10.27
C HIS A 4 -15.09 -9.05 -10.48
N LEU A 5 -14.29 -8.85 -9.42
CA LEU A 5 -12.86 -8.51 -9.54
C LEU A 5 -11.89 -9.62 -9.09
N LYS A 6 -12.31 -10.89 -9.06
CA LYS A 6 -11.43 -12.05 -8.79
C LYS A 6 -11.43 -13.06 -9.95
N SER A 7 -10.97 -12.64 -11.12
CA SER A 7 -10.58 -13.61 -12.14
C SER A 7 -9.64 -12.98 -13.17
N ARG A 8 -8.51 -13.67 -13.39
CA ARG A 8 -7.42 -13.42 -14.35
C ARG A 8 -6.25 -12.57 -13.85
N CYS A 9 -5.26 -13.27 -13.32
CA CYS A 9 -3.92 -13.31 -13.91
C CYS A 9 -3.15 -14.48 -13.29
N THR A 10 -3.13 -15.60 -14.01
CA THR A 10 -2.28 -16.76 -13.72
C THR A 10 -1.56 -17.13 -15.01
N ALA A 11 -0.27 -17.43 -14.87
CA ALA A 11 0.69 -17.94 -15.85
C ALA A 11 1.53 -16.90 -16.61
N LEU A 12 2.76 -16.70 -16.12
CA LEU A 12 3.95 -17.13 -16.84
C LEU A 12 5.10 -17.36 -15.84
N VAL A 13 5.43 -18.64 -15.67
CA VAL A 13 6.65 -19.14 -15.02
C VAL A 13 7.71 -19.25 -16.10
N LEU A 14 8.92 -18.71 -15.84
CA LEU A 14 10.12 -19.27 -16.43
C LEU A 14 11.23 -19.27 -15.37
N ASP A 15 11.66 -20.49 -15.10
CA ASP A 15 12.69 -20.93 -14.19
C ASP A 15 14.04 -20.94 -14.94
N THR A 16 15.11 -20.45 -14.32
CA THR A 16 16.46 -21.04 -14.34
C THR A 16 17.42 -20.17 -13.51
N ALA A 17 17.91 -20.73 -12.41
CA ALA A 17 19.17 -20.39 -11.74
C ALA A 17 20.30 -21.29 -12.30
N PRO A 18 21.55 -21.34 -11.75
CA PRO A 18 22.23 -20.47 -10.77
C PRO A 18 23.73 -20.16 -11.13
N GLU A 19 24.37 -19.29 -10.34
CA GLU A 19 25.71 -19.45 -9.70
C GLU A 19 26.66 -18.22 -9.71
N ALA A 20 27.06 -17.85 -8.47
CA ALA A 20 28.33 -17.25 -7.99
C ALA A 20 28.78 -15.87 -8.54
N GLN A 21 29.23 -14.85 -7.78
CA GLN A 21 29.89 -14.76 -6.47
C GLN A 21 29.95 -13.25 -6.05
N PRO A 22 30.50 -12.83 -4.89
CA PRO A 22 29.75 -12.11 -3.87
C PRO A 22 30.30 -10.68 -3.57
N ARG A 23 29.58 -9.94 -2.71
CA ARG A 23 30.02 -8.79 -1.87
C ARG A 23 29.45 -7.40 -2.15
N ALA A 24 28.69 -7.16 -3.23
CA ALA A 24 28.03 -5.86 -3.46
C ALA A 24 26.49 -5.88 -3.31
N GLU A 25 25.85 -7.05 -3.40
CA GLU A 25 24.39 -7.17 -3.26
C GLU A 25 23.90 -7.12 -1.81
N ASP A 26 24.77 -7.42 -0.83
CA ASP A 26 24.38 -7.43 0.58
C ASP A 26 23.96 -6.05 1.09
N ASN A 27 24.55 -4.95 0.61
CA ASN A 27 24.14 -3.61 1.04
C ASN A 27 22.81 -3.17 0.42
N LYS A 28 22.53 -3.55 -0.84
CA LYS A 28 21.21 -3.27 -1.45
C LYS A 28 20.12 -4.10 -0.80
N ARG A 29 20.38 -5.37 -0.49
CA ARG A 29 19.47 -6.20 0.32
C ARG A 29 19.28 -5.63 1.72
N ARG A 30 20.33 -5.10 2.36
CA ARG A 30 20.22 -4.47 3.69
C ARG A 30 19.37 -3.20 3.66
N HIS A 31 19.52 -2.35 2.64
CA HIS A 31 18.69 -1.14 2.50
C HIS A 31 17.24 -1.46 2.14
N PHE A 32 16.99 -2.46 1.30
CA PHE A 32 15.62 -2.93 1.02
C PHE A 32 14.98 -3.54 2.27
N LEU A 33 15.70 -4.37 3.02
CA LEU A 33 15.22 -4.94 4.29
C LEU A 33 14.96 -3.86 5.34
N GLU A 34 15.76 -2.80 5.38
CA GLU A 34 15.56 -1.69 6.31
C GLU A 34 14.39 -0.77 5.88
N PHE A 35 14.18 -0.62 4.58
CA PHE A 35 13.01 0.07 4.03
C PHE A 35 11.72 -0.72 4.27
N ASP A 36 11.71 -2.02 3.99
CA ASP A 36 10.59 -2.92 4.30
C ASP A 36 10.31 -2.92 5.81
N ARG A 37 11.34 -2.98 6.66
CA ARG A 37 11.17 -2.87 8.11
C ARG A 37 10.55 -1.55 8.54
N LYS A 38 10.87 -0.43 7.87
CA LYS A 38 10.26 0.88 8.14
C LYS A 38 8.82 0.96 7.62
N ILE A 39 8.52 0.35 6.48
CA ILE A 39 7.15 0.21 5.99
C ILE A 39 6.33 -0.62 6.96
N ASP A 40 6.82 -1.80 7.35
CA ASP A 40 6.15 -2.68 8.31
C ASP A 40 5.96 -1.99 9.66
N GLN A 41 6.95 -1.22 10.11
CA GLN A 41 6.81 -0.43 11.34
C GLN A 41 5.73 0.65 11.20
N ARG A 42 5.61 1.30 10.04
CA ARG A 42 4.54 2.28 9.77
C ARG A 42 3.18 1.63 9.61
N VAL A 43 3.11 0.47 8.97
CA VAL A 43 1.90 -0.35 8.84
C VAL A 43 1.43 -0.76 10.23
N HIS A 44 2.31 -1.26 11.10
CA HIS A 44 1.98 -1.58 12.48
C HIS A 44 1.57 -0.35 13.31
N GLN A 45 2.19 0.82 13.09
CA GLN A 45 1.76 2.06 13.76
C GLN A 45 0.38 2.53 13.28
N LEU A 46 0.09 2.41 11.99
CA LEU A 46 -1.23 2.70 11.42
C LEU A 46 -2.28 1.73 11.93
N ASP A 47 -1.94 0.44 11.99
CA ASP A 47 -2.81 -0.62 12.46
C ASP A 47 -3.12 -0.48 13.96
N ALA A 48 -2.13 -0.09 14.77
CA ALA A 48 -2.32 0.24 16.18
C ALA A 48 -3.21 1.48 16.36
N LYS A 49 -3.04 2.52 15.53
CA LYS A 49 -3.90 3.71 15.56
C LYS A 49 -5.32 3.43 15.09
N LEU A 50 -5.50 2.60 14.06
CA LEU A 50 -6.80 2.17 13.58
C LEU A 50 -7.51 1.28 14.61
N SER A 51 -6.77 0.38 15.27
CA SER A 51 -7.29 -0.43 16.37
C SER A 51 -7.72 0.44 17.57
N LEU A 52 -6.94 1.47 17.90
CA LEU A 52 -7.30 2.44 18.94
C LEU A 52 -8.56 3.22 18.58
N LEU A 53 -8.66 3.73 17.35
CA LEU A 53 -9.85 4.42 16.86
C LEU A 53 -11.07 3.50 16.83
N SER A 54 -10.90 2.24 16.44
CA SER A 54 -11.98 1.26 16.42
C SER A 54 -12.48 0.94 17.83
N SER A 55 -11.58 0.85 18.81
CA SER A 55 -11.89 0.71 20.24
C SER A 55 -12.64 1.94 20.78
N GLU A 56 -12.20 3.15 20.42
CA GLU A 56 -12.85 4.40 20.84
C GLU A 56 -14.27 4.51 20.28
N ILE A 57 -14.47 4.16 19.00
CA ILE A 57 -15.78 4.15 18.35
C ILE A 57 -16.71 3.10 19.00
N ALA A 58 -16.19 1.91 19.33
CA ALA A 58 -16.96 0.90 20.04
C ALA A 58 -17.41 1.38 21.43
N SER A 59 -16.50 2.01 22.18
CA SER A 59 -16.79 2.62 23.50
C SER A 59 -17.83 3.74 23.42
N GLN A 60 -17.75 4.61 22.40
CA GLN A 60 -18.76 5.65 22.19
C GLN A 60 -20.11 5.06 21.76
N SER A 61 -20.11 3.99 20.96
CA SER A 61 -21.32 3.28 20.57
C SER A 61 -22.02 2.65 21.78
N GLU A 62 -21.29 2.02 22.71
CA GLU A 62 -21.86 1.49 23.94
C GLU A 62 -22.47 2.58 24.84
N LYS A 63 -21.82 3.75 24.94
CA LYS A 63 -22.37 4.91 25.67
C LYS A 63 -23.67 5.42 25.04
N LEU A 64 -23.75 5.46 23.72
CA LEU A 64 -24.97 5.81 22.99
C LEU A 64 -26.09 4.80 23.23
N VAL A 65 -25.77 3.51 23.20
CA VAL A 65 -26.73 2.44 23.53
C VAL A 65 -27.25 2.59 24.96
N SER A 66 -26.36 2.86 25.93
CA SER A 66 -26.75 3.10 27.33
C SER A 66 -27.65 4.33 27.48
N LEU A 67 -27.36 5.44 26.78
CA LEU A 67 -28.23 6.62 26.77
C LEU A 67 -29.61 6.34 26.16
N CYS A 68 -29.68 5.54 25.08
CA CYS A 68 -30.96 5.12 24.51
C CYS A 68 -31.80 4.29 25.49
N HIS A 69 -31.18 3.39 26.26
CA HIS A 69 -31.89 2.60 27.28
C HIS A 69 -32.41 3.50 28.42
N SER A 70 -31.58 4.42 28.92
CA SER A 70 -32.01 5.38 29.96
C SER A 70 -33.16 6.27 29.49
N ASN A 71 -33.15 6.70 28.23
CA ASN A 71 -34.20 7.54 27.67
C ASN A 71 -35.52 6.75 27.47
N ASN A 72 -35.43 5.47 27.09
CA ASN A 72 -36.60 4.60 27.03
C ASN A 72 -37.22 4.36 28.41
N ASN A 73 -36.39 4.13 29.45
CA ASN A 73 -36.87 3.98 30.82
C ASN A 73 -37.56 5.25 31.33
N LEU A 74 -37.01 6.44 31.00
CA LEU A 74 -37.63 7.72 31.34
C LEU A 74 -38.98 7.89 30.63
N LYS A 75 -39.05 7.52 29.34
CA LYS A 75 -40.28 7.57 28.55
C LYS A 75 -41.36 6.65 29.13
N GLU A 76 -41.01 5.43 29.53
CA GLU A 76 -41.95 4.49 30.17
C GLU A 76 -42.44 5.04 31.51
N ALA A 77 -41.54 5.53 32.37
CA ALA A 77 -41.92 6.11 33.66
C ALA A 77 -42.85 7.33 33.52
N LEU A 78 -42.60 8.21 32.55
CA LEU A 78 -43.48 9.34 32.24
C LEU A 78 -44.84 8.89 31.72
N THR A 79 -44.87 7.87 30.87
CA THR A 79 -46.13 7.32 30.33
C THR A 79 -46.99 6.73 31.46
N GLU A 80 -46.37 6.00 32.39
CA GLU A 80 -47.03 5.40 33.54
C GLU A 80 -47.56 6.46 34.53
N GLN A 81 -46.80 7.52 34.78
CA GLN A 81 -47.26 8.64 35.62
C GLN A 81 -48.44 9.39 34.99
N ILE A 82 -48.42 9.63 33.68
CA ILE A 82 -49.52 10.29 32.97
C ILE A 82 -50.79 9.41 33.02
N ALA A 83 -50.66 8.10 32.80
CA ALA A 83 -51.78 7.16 32.90
C ALA A 83 -52.38 7.16 34.31
N THR A 84 -51.53 7.08 35.34
CA THR A 84 -51.98 7.08 36.74
C THR A 84 -52.67 8.39 37.13
N ALA A 85 -52.12 9.54 36.71
CA ALA A 85 -52.74 10.84 36.97
C ALA A 85 -54.09 10.99 36.24
N SER A 86 -54.18 10.50 35.00
CA SER A 86 -55.42 10.47 34.22
C SER A 86 -56.51 9.65 34.90
N ASP A 87 -56.20 8.43 35.35
CA ASP A 87 -57.15 7.56 36.04
C ASP A 87 -57.63 8.17 37.37
N GLN A 88 -56.73 8.83 38.11
CA GLN A 88 -57.10 9.55 39.32
C GLN A 88 -58.06 10.71 39.03
N THR A 89 -57.88 11.43 37.93
CA THR A 89 -58.81 12.49 37.54
C THR A 89 -60.17 11.96 37.09
N VAL A 90 -60.21 10.87 36.34
CA VAL A 90 -61.47 10.22 35.92
C VAL A 90 -62.25 9.74 37.16
N HIS A 91 -61.59 9.07 38.10
CA HIS A 91 -62.25 8.64 39.34
C HIS A 91 -62.78 9.80 40.19
N ARG A 92 -62.11 10.95 40.19
CA ARG A 92 -62.61 12.15 40.88
C ARG A 92 -63.83 12.74 40.18
N LEU A 93 -63.86 12.73 38.85
CA LEU A 93 -65.01 13.19 38.07
C LEU A 93 -66.22 12.27 38.26
N ASP A 94 -66.03 10.96 38.25
CA ASP A 94 -67.11 9.99 38.51
C ASP A 94 -67.69 10.17 39.92
N ARG A 95 -66.84 10.38 40.93
CA ARG A 95 -67.29 10.65 42.30
C ARG A 95 -68.11 11.95 42.37
N ASN A 96 -67.64 13.01 41.71
CA ASN A 96 -68.34 14.28 41.67
C ASN A 96 -69.68 14.16 40.90
N GLU A 97 -69.75 13.34 39.85
CA GLU A 97 -70.99 13.08 39.13
C GLU A 97 -72.03 12.37 40.01
N VAL A 98 -71.60 11.40 40.82
CA VAL A 98 -72.47 10.73 41.80
C VAL A 98 -72.97 11.71 42.86
N GLU A 99 -72.11 12.58 43.38
CA GLU A 99 -72.50 13.62 44.35
C GLU A 99 -73.48 14.64 43.76
N ILE A 100 -73.27 15.07 42.51
CA ILE A 100 -74.18 15.98 41.80
C ILE A 100 -75.54 15.30 41.56
N LYS A 101 -75.57 14.03 41.16
CA LYS A 101 -76.83 13.27 41.00
C LYS A 101 -77.58 13.14 42.34
N ALA A 102 -76.88 12.95 43.45
CA ALA A 102 -77.48 12.91 44.78
C ALA A 102 -78.06 14.27 45.20
N LEU A 103 -77.37 15.37 44.89
CA LEU A 103 -77.85 16.73 45.16
C LEU A 103 -79.07 17.09 44.30
N VAL A 104 -79.10 16.69 43.03
CA VAL A 104 -80.26 16.89 42.14
C VAL A 104 -81.47 16.06 42.59
N ALA A 105 -81.27 14.84 43.10
CA ALA A 105 -82.35 14.04 43.68
C ALA A 105 -82.90 14.67 44.98
N HIS A 106 -82.03 15.29 45.79
CA HIS A 106 -82.43 16.01 46.98
C HIS A 106 -83.28 17.25 46.64
N ASP A 107 -82.93 17.96 45.57
CA ASP A 107 -83.67 19.14 45.11
C ASP A 107 -85.10 18.80 44.66
N LYS A 108 -85.26 17.71 43.91
CA LYS A 108 -86.58 17.16 43.53
C LYS A 108 -87.45 16.77 44.73
N THR A 109 -86.82 16.27 45.80
CA THR A 109 -87.51 15.91 47.05
C THR A 109 -87.95 17.16 47.84
N ILE A 110 -87.23 18.27 47.70
CA ILE A 110 -87.60 19.56 48.30
C ILE A 110 -88.79 20.18 47.55
N GLU A 111 -88.82 20.12 46.22
CA GLU A 111 -89.97 20.60 45.43
C GLU A 111 -91.26 19.83 45.75
N GLU A 112 -91.20 18.50 45.91
CA GLU A 112 -92.35 17.69 46.33
C GLU A 112 -92.84 18.02 47.76
N ARG A 113 -91.92 18.40 48.65
CA ARG A 113 -92.26 18.82 50.03
C ARG A 113 -92.85 20.23 50.10
N VAL A 114 -92.48 21.13 49.19
CA VAL A 114 -93.07 22.46 49.07
C VAL A 114 -94.52 22.38 48.57
N GLY A 115 -94.82 21.50 47.61
CA GLY A 115 -96.20 21.26 47.15
C GLY A 115 -97.13 20.68 48.24
N GLN A 116 -96.61 19.86 49.15
CA GLN A 116 -97.38 19.33 50.30
C GLN A 116 -97.61 20.37 51.41
N LEU A 117 -96.80 21.44 51.47
CA LEU A 117 -96.95 22.50 52.46
C LEU A 117 -98.04 23.51 52.07
N ASP A 118 -98.26 23.77 50.79
CA ASP A 118 -99.36 24.62 50.31
C ASP A 118 -100.74 24.01 50.60
N GLU A 119 -100.88 22.67 50.56
CA GLU A 119 -102.12 21.98 50.88
C GLU A 119 -102.38 21.89 52.40
N LYS A 120 -101.32 21.84 53.22
CA LYS A 120 -101.42 21.87 54.70
C LYS A 120 -101.67 23.26 55.26
N LEU A 121 -101.22 24.32 54.58
CA LEU A 121 -101.50 25.72 54.96
C LEU A 121 -102.99 26.08 54.86
N ALA A 122 -103.76 25.43 53.98
CA ALA A 122 -105.22 25.58 53.91
C ALA A 122 -105.96 24.94 55.11
N GLN A 123 -105.38 23.91 55.73
CA GLN A 123 -106.00 23.19 56.86
C GLN A 123 -105.64 23.78 58.24
N LEU A 124 -104.57 24.57 58.32
CA LEU A 124 -104.09 25.18 59.57
C LEU A 124 -104.83 26.48 59.97
N SER A 125 -105.67 27.03 59.10
CA SER A 125 -106.55 28.16 59.41
C SER A 125 -107.66 27.81 60.44
N LEU A 126 -107.86 26.52 60.74
CA LEU A 126 -108.97 26.01 61.57
C LEU A 126 -108.57 25.52 62.97
N LYS A 127 -107.29 25.63 63.39
CA LYS A 127 -106.81 25.00 64.64
C LYS A 127 -105.85 25.89 65.45
N SER A 128 -106.17 27.18 65.55
CA SER A 128 -105.35 28.23 66.18
C SER A 128 -105.24 28.15 67.72
N ASP A 129 -105.98 27.28 68.40
CA ASP A 129 -106.09 27.37 69.88
C ASP A 129 -105.32 26.29 70.67
N SER A 130 -104.47 25.46 70.03
CA SER A 130 -103.59 24.50 70.75
C SER A 130 -102.10 24.65 70.43
N MET A 131 -101.67 25.86 70.02
CA MET A 131 -100.34 26.13 69.45
C MET A 131 -99.25 26.49 70.49
N GLY A 132 -99.57 26.53 71.78
CA GLY A 132 -98.63 26.94 72.84
C GLY A 132 -97.51 25.92 73.14
N ASP A 133 -97.83 24.63 73.17
CA ASP A 133 -96.89 23.59 73.61
C ASP A 133 -95.92 23.18 72.49
N THR A 134 -96.40 23.15 71.23
CA THR A 134 -95.59 22.81 70.05
C THR A 134 -94.53 23.86 69.74
N LEU A 135 -94.80 25.14 70.02
CA LEU A 135 -93.82 26.22 69.84
C LEU A 135 -92.63 26.06 70.79
N THR A 136 -92.85 25.55 72.00
CA THR A 136 -91.77 25.34 72.98
C THR A 136 -90.82 24.22 72.54
N GLU A 137 -91.36 23.12 72.02
CA GLU A 137 -90.57 21.99 71.50
C GLU A 137 -89.79 22.38 70.23
N ILE A 138 -90.40 23.16 69.34
CA ILE A 138 -89.73 23.68 68.14
C ILE A 138 -88.58 24.63 68.54
N CYS A 139 -88.77 25.49 69.53
CA CYS A 139 -87.70 26.38 70.01
C CYS A 139 -86.53 25.60 70.65
N GLN A 140 -86.81 24.51 71.37
CA GLN A 140 -85.75 23.64 71.93
C GLN A 140 -84.98 22.91 70.83
N ASN A 141 -85.69 22.33 69.85
CA ASN A 141 -85.06 21.67 68.71
C ASN A 141 -84.25 22.64 67.85
N HIS A 142 -84.75 23.87 67.63
CA HIS A 142 -84.02 24.93 66.94
C HIS A 142 -82.73 25.31 67.68
N THR A 143 -82.79 25.38 69.02
CA THR A 143 -81.60 25.69 69.85
C THR A 143 -80.56 24.57 69.77
N TYR A 144 -80.99 23.30 69.80
CA TYR A 144 -80.10 22.14 69.64
C TYR A 144 -79.46 22.10 68.24
N LEU A 145 -80.26 22.27 67.19
CA LEU A 145 -79.77 22.31 65.80
C LEU A 145 -78.79 23.46 65.57
N LYS A 146 -79.12 24.66 66.09
CA LYS A 146 -78.22 25.81 66.02
C LYS A 146 -76.87 25.50 66.67
N LYS A 147 -76.88 24.91 67.87
CA LYS A 147 -75.66 24.51 68.58
C LYS A 147 -74.85 23.46 67.78
N ALA A 148 -75.51 22.42 67.27
CA ALA A 148 -74.85 21.39 66.47
C ALA A 148 -74.24 21.94 65.17
N LEU A 149 -74.93 22.87 64.50
CA LEU A 149 -74.41 23.54 63.31
C LEU A 149 -73.20 24.43 63.64
N THR A 150 -73.26 25.19 64.74
CA THR A 150 -72.14 26.01 65.20
C THR A 150 -70.92 25.15 65.52
N GLU A 151 -71.08 24.04 66.25
CA GLU A 151 -69.98 23.12 66.57
C GLU A 151 -69.42 22.41 65.31
N GLN A 152 -70.25 22.13 64.31
CA GLN A 152 -69.79 21.54 63.05
C GLN A 152 -69.03 22.57 62.21
N LEU A 153 -69.50 23.82 62.17
CA LEU A 153 -68.85 24.93 61.49
C LEU A 153 -67.50 25.26 62.13
N GLU A 154 -67.42 25.30 63.46
CA GLU A 154 -66.16 25.51 64.19
C GLU A 154 -65.15 24.39 63.91
N ARG A 155 -65.58 23.12 63.91
CA ARG A 155 -64.71 21.99 63.56
C ARG A 155 -64.23 22.04 62.12
N ALA A 156 -65.12 22.34 61.16
CA ALA A 156 -64.77 22.45 59.75
C ALA A 156 -63.82 23.65 59.51
N SER A 157 -64.08 24.77 60.17
CA SER A 157 -63.23 25.96 60.13
C SER A 157 -61.83 25.67 60.70
N GLY A 158 -61.75 25.04 61.88
CA GLY A 158 -60.48 24.64 62.49
C GLY A 158 -59.67 23.67 61.61
N GLN A 159 -60.31 22.63 61.07
CA GLN A 159 -59.65 21.69 60.14
C GLN A 159 -59.17 22.36 58.85
N THR A 160 -59.89 23.37 58.38
CA THR A 160 -59.50 24.13 57.18
C THR A 160 -58.30 25.02 57.49
N LEU A 161 -58.29 25.67 58.66
CA LEU A 161 -57.16 26.49 59.11
C LEU A 161 -55.89 25.66 59.29
N ASP A 162 -55.98 24.49 59.95
CA ASP A 162 -54.84 23.57 60.12
C ASP A 162 -54.27 23.08 58.79
N ARG A 163 -55.12 22.89 57.77
CA ARG A 163 -54.69 22.54 56.41
C ARG A 163 -53.99 23.71 55.72
N PHE A 164 -54.49 24.94 55.91
CA PHE A 164 -53.82 26.13 55.40
C PHE A 164 -52.44 26.32 56.02
N ASP A 165 -52.31 26.17 57.34
CA ASP A 165 -51.03 26.28 58.04
C ASP A 165 -50.03 25.21 57.57
N ARG A 166 -50.50 23.98 57.35
CA ARG A 166 -49.67 22.90 56.79
C ARG A 166 -49.23 23.20 55.36
N ASN A 167 -50.16 23.62 54.51
CA ASN A 167 -49.85 23.98 53.12
C ASN A 167 -48.88 25.17 53.06
N GLU A 168 -49.00 26.14 53.97
CA GLU A 168 -48.09 27.26 54.06
C GLU A 168 -46.67 26.79 54.46
N ALA A 169 -46.57 25.89 55.45
CA ALA A 169 -45.29 25.30 55.83
C ALA A 169 -44.63 24.53 54.67
N GLU A 170 -45.41 23.72 53.95
CA GLU A 170 -44.93 23.01 52.75
C GLU A 170 -44.48 23.99 51.66
N MET A 171 -45.25 25.06 51.40
CA MET A 171 -44.87 26.09 50.42
C MET A 171 -43.54 26.76 50.79
N ARG A 172 -43.30 27.04 52.07
CA ARG A 172 -42.01 27.58 52.55
C ARG A 172 -40.85 26.62 52.27
N THR A 173 -41.05 25.31 52.39
CA THR A 173 -40.02 24.32 52.05
C THR A 173 -39.74 24.26 50.55
N VAL A 174 -40.77 24.37 49.71
CA VAL A 174 -40.63 24.41 48.25
C VAL A 174 -39.84 25.64 47.82
N VAL A 175 -40.15 26.81 48.38
CA VAL A 175 -39.41 28.07 48.10
C VAL A 175 -37.95 27.96 48.53
N ALA A 176 -37.66 27.34 49.68
CA ALA A 176 -36.29 27.10 50.11
C ALA A 176 -35.53 26.18 49.14
N ASN A 177 -36.16 25.09 48.69
CA ASN A 177 -35.57 24.17 47.72
C ASN A 177 -35.33 24.84 46.36
N GLU A 178 -36.26 25.68 45.89
CA GLU A 178 -36.11 26.45 44.65
C GLU A 178 -34.86 27.33 44.71
N LYS A 179 -34.61 28.00 45.85
CA LYS A 179 -33.41 28.80 46.07
C LYS A 179 -32.15 27.96 45.97
N THR A 180 -32.10 26.80 46.63
CA THR A 180 -30.95 25.89 46.56
C THR A 180 -30.72 25.35 45.15
N ILE A 181 -31.78 25.04 44.40
CA ILE A 181 -31.66 24.59 43.02
C ILE A 181 -31.06 25.70 42.15
N LYS A 182 -31.54 26.95 42.30
CA LYS A 182 -31.00 28.11 41.57
C LYS A 182 -29.50 28.33 41.84
N GLU A 183 -29.08 28.21 43.09
CA GLU A 183 -27.66 28.30 43.46
C GLU A 183 -26.83 27.20 42.79
N ARG A 184 -27.30 25.94 42.84
CA ARG A 184 -26.60 24.81 42.21
C ARG A 184 -26.56 24.89 40.69
N VAL A 185 -27.59 25.42 40.04
CA VAL A 185 -27.59 25.67 38.60
C VAL A 185 -26.53 26.72 38.24
N GLY A 186 -26.44 27.81 39.01
CA GLY A 186 -25.37 28.80 38.84
C GLY A 186 -23.96 28.21 38.97
N ASP A 187 -23.74 27.32 39.94
CA ASP A 187 -22.45 26.62 40.10
C ASP A 187 -22.11 25.71 38.90
N VAL A 188 -23.12 25.05 38.32
CA VAL A 188 -22.94 24.20 37.14
C VAL A 188 -22.62 25.04 35.92
N ASP A 189 -23.33 26.15 35.71
CA ASP A 189 -23.06 27.08 34.61
C ASP A 189 -21.63 27.64 34.69
N ALA A 190 -21.19 28.07 35.88
CA ALA A 190 -19.83 28.56 36.09
C ALA A 190 -18.76 27.49 35.77
N LYS A 191 -19.01 26.22 36.15
CA LYS A 191 -18.11 25.10 35.79
C LYS A 191 -18.11 24.80 34.30
N LEU A 192 -19.26 24.92 33.64
CA LEU A 192 -19.37 24.72 32.20
C LEU A 192 -18.58 25.77 31.43
N ASP A 193 -18.66 27.04 31.86
CA ASP A 193 -17.88 28.13 31.30
C ASP A 193 -16.37 27.90 31.49
N GLN A 194 -15.95 27.44 32.67
CA GLN A 194 -14.55 27.07 32.92
C GLN A 194 -14.08 25.95 31.99
N LEU A 195 -14.85 24.86 31.85
CA LEU A 195 -14.51 23.76 30.96
C LEU A 195 -14.46 24.20 29.50
N SER A 196 -15.35 25.12 29.09
CA SER A 196 -15.36 25.70 27.76
C SER A 196 -14.06 26.47 27.48
N LEU A 197 -13.61 27.31 28.42
CA LEU A 197 -12.33 28.02 28.34
C LEU A 197 -11.12 27.08 28.29
N GLU A 198 -11.09 26.05 29.14
CA GLU A 198 -10.03 25.05 29.15
C GLU A 198 -9.97 24.27 27.83
N SER A 199 -11.13 23.90 27.27
CA SER A 199 -11.20 23.23 25.97
C SER A 199 -10.69 24.11 24.82
N GLY A 200 -10.92 25.43 24.90
CA GLY A 200 -10.37 26.41 23.97
C GLY A 200 -8.85 26.46 24.04
N CYS A 201 -8.29 26.58 25.25
CA CYS A 201 -6.84 26.58 25.46
C CYS A 201 -6.17 25.28 24.97
N GLN A 202 -6.80 24.13 25.21
CA GLN A 202 -6.30 22.86 24.68
C GLN A 202 -6.30 22.82 23.15
N ARG A 203 -7.34 23.36 22.50
CA ARG A 203 -7.41 23.46 21.04
C ARG A 203 -6.26 24.30 20.48
N ASP A 204 -5.97 25.45 21.11
CA ASP A 204 -4.87 26.32 20.69
C ASP A 204 -3.51 25.63 20.83
N ARG A 205 -3.30 24.89 21.93
CA ARG A 205 -2.08 24.08 22.13
C ARG A 205 -1.94 22.99 21.08
N VAL A 206 -3.04 22.32 20.71
CA VAL A 206 -3.02 21.32 19.63
C VAL A 206 -2.69 21.97 18.29
N ALA A 207 -3.23 23.14 18.00
CA ALA A 207 -2.90 23.89 16.78
C ALA A 207 -1.42 24.28 16.72
N GLU A 208 -0.84 24.73 17.84
CA GLU A 208 0.59 25.05 17.95
C GLU A 208 1.47 23.81 17.72
N VAL A 209 1.13 22.67 18.34
CA VAL A 209 1.85 21.41 18.13
C VAL A 209 1.79 20.98 16.67
N CYS A 210 0.62 21.07 16.03
CA CYS A 210 0.47 20.78 14.59
C CYS A 210 1.37 21.67 13.72
N GLN A 211 1.45 22.97 14.03
CA GLN A 211 2.33 23.89 13.30
C GLN A 211 3.81 23.53 13.49
N ASN A 212 4.22 23.20 14.72
CA ASN A 212 5.60 22.78 15.03
C ASN A 212 5.97 21.48 14.30
N VAL A 213 5.06 20.51 14.24
CA VAL A 213 5.26 19.26 13.48
C VAL A 213 5.42 19.53 11.99
N ASN A 214 4.63 20.45 11.42
CA ASN A 214 4.77 20.84 10.02
C ASN A 214 6.11 21.52 9.75
N ASN A 215 6.54 22.45 10.61
CA ASN A 215 7.83 23.11 10.47
C ASN A 215 8.99 22.10 10.54
N LEU A 216 8.93 21.13 11.46
CA LEU A 216 9.93 20.07 11.58
C LEU A 216 9.96 19.17 10.33
N LYS A 217 8.79 18.84 9.78
CA LYS A 217 8.67 18.06 8.56
C LYS A 217 9.35 18.75 7.38
N GLU A 218 9.10 20.04 7.18
CA GLU A 218 9.72 20.80 6.07
C GLU A 218 11.24 20.89 6.24
N ALA A 219 11.73 21.18 7.46
CA ALA A 219 13.17 21.21 7.74
C ALA A 219 13.85 19.85 7.48
N LEU A 220 13.17 18.75 7.80
CA LEU A 220 13.68 17.40 7.55
C LEU A 220 13.74 17.09 6.05
N ILE A 221 12.72 17.50 5.28
CA ILE A 221 12.71 17.37 3.81
C ILE A 221 13.89 18.12 3.20
N GLU A 222 14.15 19.35 3.65
CA GLU A 222 15.27 20.16 3.17
C GLU A 222 16.62 19.51 3.49
N GLN A 223 16.84 19.03 4.72
CA GLN A 223 18.07 18.33 5.10
C GLN A 223 18.30 17.05 4.28
N PHE A 224 17.26 16.23 4.07
CA PHE A 224 17.37 15.05 3.22
C PHE A 224 17.64 15.42 1.77
N GLY A 225 17.09 16.53 1.27
CA GLY A 225 17.34 17.04 -0.08
C GLY A 225 18.82 17.39 -0.30
N VAL A 226 19.43 18.08 0.67
CA VAL A 226 20.86 18.41 0.64
C VAL A 226 21.72 17.14 0.68
N ALA A 227 21.49 16.24 1.64
CA ALA A 227 22.27 15.01 1.78
C ALA A 227 22.17 14.10 0.54
N CYS A 228 20.99 13.97 -0.06
CA CYS A 228 20.82 13.22 -1.31
C CYS A 228 21.62 13.83 -2.46
N SER A 229 21.66 15.15 -2.54
CA SER A 229 22.39 15.87 -3.60
C SER A 229 23.90 15.70 -3.45
N GLU A 230 24.43 15.77 -2.23
CA GLU A 230 25.85 15.53 -1.93
C GLU A 230 26.26 14.09 -2.24
N LEU A 231 25.47 13.10 -1.83
CA LEU A 231 25.71 11.69 -2.16
C LEU A 231 25.71 11.45 -3.67
N LYS A 232 24.76 12.05 -4.38
CA LYS A 232 24.68 11.95 -5.85
C LYS A 232 25.94 12.53 -6.50
N ALA A 233 26.40 13.70 -6.06
CA ALA A 233 27.62 14.33 -6.57
C ALA A 233 28.88 13.48 -6.29
N SER A 234 28.96 12.85 -5.11
CA SER A 234 30.06 11.96 -4.74
C SER A 234 30.09 10.71 -5.65
N CYS A 235 28.95 10.03 -5.83
CA CYS A 235 28.86 8.87 -6.70
C CYS A 235 29.20 9.20 -8.17
N THR A 236 28.79 10.37 -8.68
CA THR A 236 29.15 10.77 -10.04
C THR A 236 30.66 10.94 -10.19
N LYS A 237 31.32 11.54 -9.19
CA LYS A 237 32.77 11.75 -9.19
C LYS A 237 33.55 10.44 -9.12
N GLU A 238 33.13 9.51 -8.28
CA GLU A 238 33.74 8.17 -8.19
C GLU A 238 33.58 7.39 -9.50
N ARG A 239 32.38 7.44 -10.11
CA ARG A 239 32.12 6.80 -11.40
C ARG A 239 33.04 7.33 -12.49
N GLU A 240 33.20 8.64 -12.59
CA GLU A 240 34.08 9.27 -13.58
C GLU A 240 35.55 8.92 -13.35
N SER A 241 36.00 8.89 -12.09
CA SER A 241 37.35 8.45 -11.73
C SER A 241 37.59 6.99 -12.13
N LEU A 242 36.64 6.10 -11.84
CA LEU A 242 36.73 4.67 -12.18
C LEU A 242 36.76 4.45 -13.70
N MET A 243 35.89 5.14 -14.44
CA MET A 243 35.86 5.05 -15.91
C MET A 243 37.16 5.55 -16.53
N THR A 244 37.76 6.60 -15.98
CA THR A 244 39.05 7.11 -16.41
C THR A 244 40.16 6.07 -16.16
N ALA A 245 40.17 5.44 -14.98
CA ALA A 245 41.14 4.40 -14.64
C ALA A 245 41.01 3.14 -15.53
N ILE A 246 39.78 2.68 -15.79
CA ILE A 246 39.52 1.54 -16.69
C ILE A 246 39.99 1.86 -18.11
N THR A 247 39.65 3.04 -18.63
CA THR A 247 40.06 3.46 -19.98
C THR A 247 41.58 3.53 -20.10
N SER A 248 42.25 4.08 -19.09
CA SER A 248 43.71 4.13 -19.03
C SER A 248 44.36 2.74 -18.95
N THR A 249 43.71 1.79 -18.28
CA THR A 249 44.23 0.41 -18.10
C THR A 249 43.99 -0.43 -19.36
N LEU A 250 42.85 -0.28 -20.03
CA LEU A 250 42.57 -0.98 -21.28
C LEU A 250 43.43 -0.49 -22.44
N ALA A 251 43.83 0.79 -22.44
CA ALA A 251 44.75 1.34 -23.43
C ALA A 251 46.18 0.75 -23.34
N SER A 252 46.54 0.10 -22.23
CA SER A 252 47.87 -0.50 -22.03
C SER A 252 47.93 -2.02 -22.22
N VAL A 253 46.80 -2.68 -22.51
CA VAL A 253 46.77 -4.11 -22.84
C VAL A 253 46.99 -4.28 -24.35
N PRO A 254 48.09 -4.91 -24.80
CA PRO A 254 48.28 -5.25 -26.21
C PRO A 254 47.14 -6.17 -26.64
N CYS A 255 46.27 -5.69 -27.52
CA CYS A 255 45.28 -6.54 -28.17
C CYS A 255 46.04 -7.42 -29.15
N ASP A 256 46.17 -8.72 -28.84
CA ASP A 256 46.83 -9.66 -29.75
C ASP A 256 46.17 -9.59 -31.13
N PRO A 257 46.96 -9.43 -32.21
CA PRO A 257 46.40 -9.30 -33.54
C PRO A 257 45.61 -10.56 -33.87
N LYS A 258 44.36 -10.38 -34.31
CA LYS A 258 43.51 -11.48 -34.80
C LYS A 258 43.79 -11.83 -36.26
N THR A 259 44.54 -10.95 -36.93
CA THR A 259 44.78 -11.00 -38.37
C THR A 259 46.26 -10.86 -38.67
N SER A 260 46.73 -11.61 -39.66
CA SER A 260 48.05 -11.46 -40.27
C SER A 260 47.87 -11.31 -41.79
N GLN A 261 48.59 -10.39 -42.41
CA GLN A 261 48.53 -10.15 -43.86
C GLN A 261 49.92 -10.25 -44.47
N ARG A 262 50.03 -10.87 -45.65
CA ARG A 262 51.29 -10.98 -46.38
C ARG A 262 51.09 -10.91 -47.89
N VAL A 263 52.18 -10.60 -48.58
CA VAL A 263 52.29 -10.68 -50.03
C VAL A 263 53.03 -11.96 -50.39
N VAL A 264 52.41 -12.84 -51.16
CA VAL A 264 53.06 -14.00 -51.77
C VAL A 264 53.68 -13.56 -53.09
N THR A 265 55.00 -13.59 -53.18
CA THR A 265 55.77 -13.28 -54.40
C THR A 265 56.13 -14.57 -55.14
N GLY A 266 56.42 -14.49 -56.45
CA GLY A 266 56.80 -15.68 -57.22
C GLY A 266 55.61 -16.56 -57.59
N TYR A 267 54.41 -15.99 -57.70
CA TYR A 267 53.16 -16.73 -57.91
C TYR A 267 53.23 -17.66 -59.14
N ALA A 268 53.76 -17.19 -60.26
CA ALA A 268 53.90 -17.96 -61.49
C ALA A 268 54.85 -19.15 -61.32
N ALA A 269 55.97 -18.94 -60.64
CA ALA A 269 56.94 -20.01 -60.36
C ALA A 269 56.37 -21.07 -59.40
N LEU A 270 55.60 -20.65 -58.39
CA LEU A 270 54.88 -21.57 -57.49
C LEU A 270 53.85 -22.40 -58.26
N LYS A 271 53.01 -21.75 -59.07
CA LYS A 271 52.02 -22.44 -59.92
C LYS A 271 52.68 -23.43 -60.88
N GLU A 272 53.76 -23.04 -61.55
CA GLU A 272 54.51 -23.92 -62.45
C GLU A 272 55.13 -25.11 -61.72
N LYS A 273 55.76 -24.86 -60.56
CA LYS A 273 56.31 -25.93 -59.71
C LYS A 273 55.21 -26.92 -59.30
N ALA A 274 54.03 -26.44 -58.94
CA ALA A 274 52.89 -27.30 -58.63
C ALA A 274 52.42 -28.12 -59.84
N LEU A 275 52.42 -27.55 -61.06
CA LEU A 275 52.08 -28.29 -62.29
C LEU A 275 53.06 -29.42 -62.59
N GLN A 276 54.35 -29.21 -62.30
CA GLN A 276 55.44 -30.16 -62.54
C GLN A 276 55.52 -31.23 -61.45
N GLN A 277 55.46 -30.84 -60.18
CA GLN A 277 55.75 -31.68 -59.01
C GLN A 277 54.48 -32.17 -58.28
N GLY A 278 53.30 -31.70 -58.70
CA GLY A 278 52.02 -31.99 -58.07
C GLY A 278 51.62 -30.98 -57.01
N TRP A 279 52.59 -30.33 -56.35
CA TRP A 279 52.32 -29.29 -55.35
C TRP A 279 53.49 -28.30 -55.18
N SER A 280 53.20 -27.14 -54.60
CA SER A 280 54.18 -26.21 -54.04
C SER A 280 53.52 -25.37 -52.96
N ASP A 281 54.28 -24.80 -52.03
CA ASP A 281 53.74 -23.98 -50.96
C ASP A 281 54.54 -22.71 -50.71
N SER A 282 53.92 -21.77 -50.01
CA SER A 282 54.58 -20.56 -49.53
C SER A 282 54.08 -20.22 -48.13
N MET A 283 54.89 -20.55 -47.13
CA MET A 283 54.62 -20.33 -45.71
C MET A 283 55.13 -18.97 -45.23
N SER A 284 54.50 -18.45 -44.17
CA SER A 284 54.94 -17.26 -43.43
C SER A 284 55.96 -17.61 -42.35
N ASP A 285 56.65 -16.58 -41.88
CA ASP A 285 57.29 -16.62 -40.56
C ASP A 285 56.25 -16.87 -39.46
N LYS A 286 56.73 -17.28 -38.28
CA LYS A 286 55.89 -17.51 -37.10
C LYS A 286 55.25 -16.21 -36.64
N VAL A 287 53.91 -16.22 -36.52
CA VAL A 287 53.10 -15.12 -35.99
C VAL A 287 52.32 -15.56 -34.75
N TYR A 288 51.94 -14.62 -33.90
CA TYR A 288 51.03 -14.87 -32.79
C TYR A 288 49.65 -14.32 -33.14
N LEU A 289 48.67 -15.19 -33.30
CA LEU A 289 47.28 -14.82 -33.57
C LEU A 289 46.39 -15.40 -32.47
N LEU A 290 45.68 -14.53 -31.75
CA LEU A 290 44.95 -14.91 -30.54
C LEU A 290 45.80 -15.76 -29.60
N ARG A 291 47.07 -15.35 -29.40
CA ARG A 291 48.08 -15.99 -28.55
C ARG A 291 48.59 -17.35 -29.05
N TYR A 292 47.99 -17.94 -30.08
CA TYR A 292 48.54 -19.14 -30.74
C TYR A 292 49.74 -18.77 -31.60
N ALA A 293 50.86 -19.46 -31.40
CA ALA A 293 52.02 -19.34 -32.27
C ALA A 293 51.81 -20.21 -33.52
N LEU A 294 51.72 -19.60 -34.71
CA LEU A 294 51.47 -20.33 -35.95
C LEU A 294 52.22 -19.72 -37.14
N SER A 295 52.62 -20.56 -38.07
CA SER A 295 52.97 -20.16 -39.44
C SER A 295 51.81 -20.53 -40.35
N TRP A 296 51.52 -19.71 -41.34
CA TRP A 296 50.44 -19.99 -42.29
C TRP A 296 50.86 -19.63 -43.70
N GLY A 297 50.18 -20.20 -44.67
CA GLY A 297 50.57 -20.05 -46.05
C GLY A 297 49.49 -20.47 -47.01
N ILE A 298 49.91 -20.61 -48.26
CA ILE A 298 49.08 -21.12 -49.33
C ILE A 298 49.82 -22.25 -50.01
N GLU A 299 49.11 -23.35 -50.22
CA GLU A 299 49.57 -24.46 -51.02
C GLU A 299 48.90 -24.43 -52.40
N PHE A 300 49.71 -24.49 -53.44
CA PHE A 300 49.30 -24.72 -54.82
C PHE A 300 49.33 -26.22 -55.05
N ARG A 301 48.20 -26.82 -55.38
CA ARG A 301 48.11 -28.26 -55.66
C ARG A 301 47.50 -28.50 -57.02
N LYS A 302 48.13 -29.37 -57.80
CA LYS A 302 47.62 -29.82 -59.09
C LYS A 302 46.54 -30.86 -58.88
N GLU A 303 45.37 -30.63 -59.48
CA GLU A 303 44.27 -31.59 -59.49
C GLU A 303 43.63 -31.64 -60.86
N GLY A 304 43.71 -32.82 -61.49
CA GLY A 304 43.40 -32.95 -62.91
C GLY A 304 44.28 -32.02 -63.75
N ASP A 305 43.62 -31.21 -64.58
CA ASP A 305 44.27 -30.26 -65.48
C ASP A 305 44.45 -28.87 -64.84
N GLY A 306 43.99 -28.66 -63.61
CA GLY A 306 44.00 -27.39 -62.91
C GLY A 306 44.99 -27.31 -61.75
N VAL A 307 45.26 -26.09 -61.28
CA VAL A 307 45.93 -25.81 -60.01
C VAL A 307 44.96 -25.07 -59.10
N TYR A 308 44.93 -25.48 -57.84
CA TYR A 308 44.07 -24.90 -56.81
C TYR A 308 44.91 -24.40 -55.64
N LEU A 309 44.46 -23.30 -55.04
CA LEU A 309 45.01 -22.76 -53.80
C LEU A 309 44.27 -23.33 -52.60
N TYR A 310 45.04 -23.76 -51.61
CA TYR A 310 44.58 -24.24 -50.32
C TYR A 310 45.23 -23.43 -49.20
N LEU A 311 44.52 -23.24 -48.09
CA LEU A 311 45.11 -22.72 -46.86
C LEU A 311 45.99 -23.82 -46.24
N CYS A 312 47.21 -23.46 -45.84
CA CYS A 312 48.01 -24.31 -44.97
C CYS A 312 48.42 -23.56 -43.70
N ALA A 313 48.53 -24.30 -42.60
CA ALA A 313 48.96 -23.77 -41.32
C ALA A 313 49.83 -24.79 -40.58
N GLN A 314 50.69 -24.27 -39.71
CA GLN A 314 51.57 -25.02 -38.84
C GLN A 314 51.54 -24.38 -37.46
N LEU A 315 51.15 -25.15 -36.45
CA LEU A 315 51.15 -24.69 -35.07
C LEU A 315 52.54 -24.89 -34.48
N HIS A 316 53.03 -23.91 -33.75
CA HIS A 316 54.33 -23.93 -33.08
C HIS A 316 54.12 -23.86 -31.58
N GLU A 317 55.08 -24.38 -30.83
CA GLU A 317 55.13 -24.21 -29.38
C GLU A 317 55.18 -22.71 -29.05
N GLY A 318 54.13 -22.25 -28.37
CA GLY A 318 53.96 -20.90 -27.89
C GLY A 318 54.26 -20.79 -26.40
N LYS A 319 54.68 -19.60 -25.97
CA LYS A 319 54.92 -19.31 -24.54
C LYS A 319 53.65 -19.37 -23.69
N GLU A 320 52.50 -19.34 -24.33
CA GLU A 320 51.20 -19.20 -23.69
C GLU A 320 50.31 -20.42 -23.91
N ASP A 321 50.85 -21.51 -24.49
CA ASP A 321 50.09 -22.71 -24.84
C ASP A 321 49.42 -23.39 -23.63
N ASP A 322 49.92 -23.17 -22.41
CA ASP A 322 49.30 -23.64 -21.16
C ASP A 322 47.96 -22.97 -20.85
N PHE A 323 47.70 -21.80 -21.42
CA PHE A 323 46.49 -21.00 -21.19
C PHE A 323 45.53 -21.03 -22.39
N LEU A 324 45.81 -21.87 -23.39
CA LEU A 324 45.03 -21.96 -24.63
C LEU A 324 44.26 -23.27 -24.71
N ASP A 325 43.19 -23.24 -25.50
CA ASP A 325 42.35 -24.40 -25.74
C ASP A 325 43.02 -25.33 -26.75
N TRP A 326 43.14 -26.60 -26.38
CA TRP A 326 43.66 -27.65 -27.24
C TRP A 326 42.69 -28.85 -27.31
N PRO A 327 42.51 -29.50 -28.48
CA PRO A 327 43.15 -29.20 -29.77
C PRO A 327 42.68 -27.87 -30.38
N PHE A 328 43.51 -27.28 -31.23
CA PHE A 328 43.21 -26.05 -31.95
C PHE A 328 41.93 -26.21 -32.77
N ALA A 329 40.88 -25.50 -32.35
CA ALA A 329 39.53 -25.61 -32.91
C ALA A 329 38.98 -24.26 -33.43
N LYS A 330 39.83 -23.25 -33.58
CA LYS A 330 39.41 -21.92 -34.05
C LYS A 330 39.22 -21.93 -35.57
N GLU A 331 38.15 -21.26 -36.04
CA GLU A 331 37.93 -21.06 -37.49
C GLU A 331 39.03 -20.16 -38.05
N LEU A 332 39.62 -20.61 -39.16
CA LEU A 332 40.58 -19.86 -39.95
C LEU A 332 39.89 -19.29 -41.18
N LYS A 333 40.10 -18.00 -41.43
CA LYS A 333 39.60 -17.29 -42.60
C LYS A 333 40.76 -16.79 -43.42
N LEU A 334 40.93 -17.32 -44.61
CA LEU A 334 41.91 -16.86 -45.58
C LEU A 334 41.21 -15.96 -46.62
N SER A 335 41.53 -14.68 -46.61
CA SER A 335 41.10 -13.72 -47.62
C SER A 335 42.18 -13.53 -48.67
N ILE A 336 41.85 -13.73 -49.94
CA ILE A 336 42.66 -13.30 -51.09
C ILE A 336 42.16 -11.90 -51.48
N ILE A 337 43.01 -10.90 -51.39
CA ILE A 337 42.62 -9.48 -51.49
C ILE A 337 42.99 -8.94 -52.87
N HIS A 338 41.99 -8.43 -53.58
CA HIS A 338 42.20 -7.77 -54.87
C HIS A 338 43.07 -6.50 -54.66
N PRO A 339 44.18 -6.33 -55.39
CA PRO A 339 45.16 -5.28 -55.10
C PRO A 339 44.58 -3.86 -55.27
N LYS A 340 43.68 -3.67 -56.25
CA LYS A 340 43.05 -2.37 -56.56
C LYS A 340 41.73 -2.11 -55.81
N THR A 341 40.73 -2.99 -55.97
CA THR A 341 39.39 -2.81 -55.40
C THR A 341 39.31 -3.12 -53.90
N ARG A 342 40.30 -3.85 -53.34
CA ARG A 342 40.28 -4.41 -51.99
C ARG A 342 39.14 -5.40 -51.74
N GLU A 343 38.45 -5.86 -52.78
CA GLU A 343 37.52 -6.97 -52.67
C GLU A 343 38.23 -8.23 -52.21
N GLU A 344 37.56 -9.04 -51.41
CA GLU A 344 38.15 -10.22 -50.80
C GLU A 344 37.45 -11.48 -51.28
N ARG A 345 38.25 -12.46 -51.70
CA ARG A 345 37.78 -13.82 -51.93
C ARG A 345 38.11 -14.67 -50.72
N LEU A 346 37.07 -15.14 -50.05
CA LEU A 346 37.19 -15.77 -48.74
C LEU A 346 37.19 -17.30 -48.84
N LEU A 347 38.13 -17.90 -48.13
CA LEU A 347 38.17 -19.32 -47.81
C LEU A 347 38.00 -19.47 -46.29
N ARG A 348 37.09 -20.35 -45.86
CA ARG A 348 36.83 -20.61 -44.45
C ARG A 348 37.16 -22.05 -44.15
N GLU A 349 37.96 -22.26 -43.13
CA GLU A 349 38.38 -23.57 -42.71
C GLU A 349 38.14 -23.73 -41.21
N THR A 350 37.42 -24.79 -40.87
CA THR A 350 37.24 -25.20 -39.49
C THR A 350 38.06 -26.48 -39.27
N PRO A 351 39.03 -26.47 -38.36
CA PRO A 351 39.78 -27.67 -37.94
C PRO A 351 38.86 -28.87 -37.68
N ASP A 352 39.13 -29.99 -38.35
CA ASP A 352 38.42 -31.24 -38.09
C ASP A 352 39.13 -32.03 -36.98
N VAL A 353 38.83 -31.66 -35.74
CA VAL A 353 39.47 -32.27 -34.56
C VAL A 353 39.05 -33.73 -34.32
N SER A 354 38.08 -34.25 -35.09
CA SER A 354 37.54 -35.60 -34.96
C SER A 354 38.16 -36.62 -35.94
N GLY A 355 38.82 -36.13 -37.00
CA GLY A 355 39.34 -36.96 -38.09
C GLY A 355 40.78 -37.47 -37.91
N THR A 356 41.31 -38.05 -38.99
CA THR A 356 42.70 -38.55 -39.08
C THR A 356 43.76 -37.46 -38.91
N ASP A 357 43.36 -36.20 -39.12
CA ASP A 357 44.24 -35.03 -39.03
C ASP A 357 44.36 -34.45 -37.62
N ARG A 358 43.70 -35.07 -36.61
CA ARG A 358 43.72 -34.63 -35.21
C ARG A 358 45.12 -34.30 -34.68
N LYS A 359 46.13 -35.07 -35.08
CA LYS A 359 47.53 -34.88 -34.64
C LYS A 359 48.11 -33.51 -35.00
N TYR A 360 47.61 -32.85 -36.05
CA TYR A 360 48.07 -31.53 -36.48
C TYR A 360 47.42 -30.37 -35.71
N TYR A 361 46.35 -30.65 -34.98
CA TYR A 361 45.65 -29.66 -34.13
C TYR A 361 46.00 -29.81 -32.65
N CYS A 362 46.73 -30.86 -32.27
CA CYS A 362 47.17 -31.05 -30.89
C CYS A 362 48.21 -30.00 -30.50
N ARG A 363 48.33 -29.77 -29.18
CA ARG A 363 49.36 -28.91 -28.61
C ARG A 363 50.76 -29.36 -29.08
N PRO A 364 51.55 -28.48 -29.72
CA PRO A 364 52.94 -28.76 -30.03
C PRO A 364 53.74 -28.98 -28.73
N VAL A 365 54.55 -30.04 -28.68
CA VAL A 365 55.46 -30.30 -27.56
C VAL A 365 56.86 -30.46 -28.14
N GLY A 366 57.76 -29.52 -27.87
CA GLY A 366 59.15 -29.57 -28.33
C GLY A 366 59.37 -29.12 -29.77
N GLY A 367 58.56 -28.20 -30.30
CA GLY A 367 58.71 -27.71 -31.68
C GLY A 367 57.40 -27.30 -32.35
N SER A 368 57.13 -27.83 -33.54
CA SER A 368 55.93 -27.54 -34.32
C SER A 368 55.15 -28.81 -34.66
N THR A 369 53.87 -28.66 -34.93
CA THR A 369 53.12 -29.70 -35.64
C THR A 369 53.70 -29.83 -37.05
N GLY A 370 53.43 -30.94 -37.73
CA GLY A 370 53.62 -30.95 -39.19
C GLY A 370 52.75 -29.87 -39.86
N VAL A 371 53.07 -29.53 -41.11
CA VAL A 371 52.24 -28.61 -41.90
C VAL A 371 50.92 -29.30 -42.21
N LEU A 372 49.82 -28.66 -41.84
CA LEU A 372 48.48 -29.08 -42.19
C LEU A 372 48.01 -28.26 -43.39
N CYS A 373 47.55 -28.97 -44.41
CA CYS A 373 46.86 -28.38 -45.54
C CYS A 373 45.36 -28.64 -45.41
N PHE A 374 44.57 -27.57 -45.39
CA PHE A 374 43.12 -27.67 -45.29
C PHE A 374 42.54 -27.90 -46.68
N THR A 375 41.99 -29.10 -46.92
CA THR A 375 41.55 -29.51 -48.27
C THR A 375 40.06 -29.32 -48.53
N LYS A 376 39.28 -28.82 -47.56
CA LYS A 376 37.81 -28.69 -47.67
C LYS A 376 37.41 -27.53 -48.58
N THR A 377 38.14 -26.42 -48.54
CA THR A 377 37.89 -25.23 -49.36
C THR A 377 39.11 -24.88 -50.22
N ARG A 378 38.84 -24.44 -51.45
CA ARG A 378 39.86 -24.15 -52.45
C ARG A 378 39.41 -23.09 -53.43
N VAL A 379 40.37 -22.39 -54.04
CA VAL A 379 40.11 -21.50 -55.18
C VAL A 379 40.99 -21.91 -56.36
N GLY A 380 40.41 -22.04 -57.55
CA GLY A 380 41.17 -22.31 -58.77
C GLY A 380 42.05 -21.12 -59.15
N THR A 381 43.30 -21.38 -59.53
CA THR A 381 44.23 -20.31 -59.96
C THR A 381 43.69 -19.50 -61.13
N SER A 382 42.93 -20.15 -62.03
CA SER A 382 42.32 -19.50 -63.19
C SER A 382 41.35 -18.40 -62.78
N ASP A 383 40.55 -18.61 -61.73
CA ASP A 383 39.59 -17.62 -61.27
C ASP A 383 40.26 -16.43 -60.56
N ILE A 384 41.40 -16.68 -59.91
CA ILE A 384 42.19 -15.65 -59.23
C ILE A 384 42.86 -14.75 -60.28
N GLU A 385 43.40 -15.37 -61.33
CA GLU A 385 44.03 -14.69 -62.46
C GLU A 385 43.00 -13.90 -63.27
N SER A 386 41.89 -14.52 -63.69
CA SER A 386 40.84 -13.85 -64.46
C SER A 386 40.14 -12.75 -63.65
N GLY A 387 40.11 -12.89 -62.33
CA GLY A 387 39.58 -11.90 -61.40
C GLY A 387 40.53 -10.75 -61.07
N GLY A 388 41.76 -10.74 -61.58
CA GLY A 388 42.72 -9.64 -61.35
C GLY A 388 43.36 -9.60 -59.97
N TYR A 389 43.29 -10.70 -59.20
CA TYR A 389 43.86 -10.77 -57.85
C TYR A 389 45.39 -10.91 -57.84
N VAL A 390 45.99 -11.33 -58.97
CA VAL A 390 47.45 -11.39 -59.16
C VAL A 390 47.92 -10.12 -59.87
N GLU A 391 48.84 -9.37 -59.26
CA GLU A 391 49.43 -8.17 -59.87
C GLU A 391 50.96 -8.18 -59.78
N GLY A 392 51.62 -8.23 -60.94
CA GLY A 392 53.08 -8.23 -61.03
C GLY A 392 53.71 -9.43 -60.31
N ASP A 393 53.17 -10.63 -60.53
CA ASP A 393 53.62 -11.88 -59.92
C ASP A 393 53.48 -11.94 -58.38
N ARG A 394 52.52 -11.18 -57.86
CA ARG A 394 52.23 -11.06 -56.42
C ARG A 394 50.75 -11.30 -56.12
N LEU A 395 50.50 -12.00 -55.02
CA LEU A 395 49.17 -12.26 -54.47
C LEU A 395 49.09 -11.74 -53.04
N LEU A 396 48.12 -10.88 -52.74
CA LEU A 396 47.93 -10.33 -51.40
C LEU A 396 46.92 -11.18 -50.63
N VAL A 397 47.33 -11.71 -49.47
CA VAL A 397 46.49 -12.60 -48.67
C VAL A 397 46.50 -12.21 -47.20
N ARG A 398 45.39 -12.48 -46.51
CA ARG A 398 45.21 -12.23 -45.08
C ARG A 398 44.59 -13.44 -44.40
N LEU A 399 45.18 -13.86 -43.30
CA LEU A 399 44.62 -14.83 -42.37
C LEU A 399 43.95 -14.09 -41.22
N GLU A 400 42.77 -14.54 -40.82
CA GLU A 400 42.09 -14.16 -39.59
C GLU A 400 41.74 -15.42 -38.79
N VAL A 401 41.96 -15.37 -37.48
CA VAL A 401 41.50 -16.40 -36.53
C VAL A 401 40.24 -15.89 -35.85
N ALA A 402 39.14 -16.63 -35.95
CA ALA A 402 37.89 -16.27 -35.29
C ALA A 402 37.99 -16.38 -33.76
N LEU A 403 37.23 -15.54 -33.05
CA LEU A 403 37.15 -15.54 -31.59
C LEU A 403 36.46 -16.80 -31.03
#